data_AF-A0A8C4W950-F1
#
_entry.id   AF-A0A8C4W950-F1
#
_cell.length_a   1.000
_cell.length_b   1.000
_cell.length_c   1.000
_cell.angle_alpha   90.00
_cell.angle_beta   90.00
_cell.angle_gamma   90.00
#
_symmetry.space_group_name_H-M   'P 1'
#
loop_
_entity.id
_entity.type
_entity.pdbx_description
1 polymer ?
#
loop_
_entity_poly.entity_id
_entity_poly.type
_entity_poly.pdbx_seq_one_letter_code
_entity_poly.pdbx_strand_id
1 'polypeptide(L)'
;MNSALQCLSNTPPLTEYFLEDRYEAEINHNNPLGMRGEIAEAYAELIKQMWSGRHSHVAPRMFKTQVGRFAPQFSGYQQQDSQELLAFLLDGLHEDLNRVKKKPYLELKDANGRPDSVVAKEAWENHRLRNDSIIVDIFHGLFKSTLVCPKCSKVSVTFDPFCYLTLPLPLKTDRSMDVSLVLADLHRRPTQYRLVVPMMGTISDLCEALSKLSKIPAENMVVTDVYNHRFHKIFQMDEGLSHIMPKDNIFSSEDGAECIILSVYFREKRIRQSSTSLGTVLCGQPLLISVPKHKLTLDHLYNVMEHQDRDEEGREKASETDSCQSEGCAHDLLGKEWQHHKKHLFTFSLVNSYGTSEINSITTQGKLLKLNSYATLAIDLDPDTRKLLFDEQESQAFEKDESMLQSQKKKTTVALKDCIELFTTMETLGEHDPWYCPKCKKHQQATKKFDLWSLPRILVVHLKRFSYSRYWRDKLDTVVEFPIRDLSMSEFVCDPAADPYVYDLIAVSNHYGAMGVGHYTAYAKNKVNGKWYYFDDSSVSVASEDQIVTKAAYVLFYQQRDSKQHVAPSLPAESELALEECDGMDTN
;
A
#
# COMPACT_ATOMS: atom_id res chain seq x y z
N MET A 1 -0.79 -1.85 -20.27
CA MET A 1 -0.85 -1.46 -21.70
C MET A 1 -2.07 -0.62 -22.03
N ASN A 2 -3.28 -1.15 -21.92
CA ASN A 2 -4.51 -0.44 -22.31
C ASN A 2 -4.66 0.93 -21.65
N SER A 3 -4.44 1.03 -20.33
CA SER A 3 -4.49 2.30 -19.61
C SER A 3 -3.55 3.38 -20.17
N ALA A 4 -2.29 3.03 -20.46
CA ALA A 4 -1.32 3.97 -21.06
C ALA A 4 -1.74 4.39 -22.48
N LEU A 5 -2.23 3.44 -23.29
CA LEU A 5 -2.76 3.73 -24.63
C LEU A 5 -3.96 4.67 -24.61
N GLN A 6 -4.89 4.49 -23.66
CA GLN A 6 -6.05 5.37 -23.52
C GLN A 6 -5.64 6.80 -23.13
N CYS A 7 -4.63 6.95 -22.27
CA CYS A 7 -4.09 8.26 -21.92
C CYS A 7 -3.43 8.96 -23.12
N LEU A 8 -2.56 8.25 -23.86
CA LEU A 8 -1.93 8.78 -25.06
C LEU A 8 -2.95 9.08 -26.18
N SER A 9 -3.93 8.20 -26.37
CA SER A 9 -5.00 8.37 -27.37
C SER A 9 -5.85 9.61 -27.13
N ASN A 10 -6.04 10.01 -25.86
CA ASN A 10 -6.74 11.24 -25.49
C ASN A 10 -5.77 12.43 -25.31
N THR A 11 -4.56 12.36 -25.83
CA THR A 11 -3.64 13.51 -25.94
C THR A 11 -3.86 14.19 -27.30
N PRO A 12 -4.60 15.32 -27.37
CA PRO A 12 -5.11 15.84 -28.65
C PRO A 12 -4.03 16.14 -29.69
N PRO A 13 -2.91 16.82 -29.35
CA PRO A 13 -1.86 17.13 -30.33
C PRO A 13 -1.21 15.89 -30.96
N LEU A 14 -1.10 14.80 -30.18
CA LEU A 14 -0.51 13.54 -30.65
C LEU A 14 -1.48 12.78 -31.56
N THR A 15 -2.73 12.65 -31.12
CA THR A 15 -3.76 11.96 -31.90
C THR A 15 -4.06 12.66 -33.22
N GLU A 16 -4.11 13.99 -33.24
CA GLU A 16 -4.32 14.77 -34.48
C GLU A 16 -3.20 14.53 -35.48
N TYR A 17 -1.95 14.52 -35.02
CA TYR A 17 -0.80 14.22 -35.86
C TYR A 17 -0.90 12.86 -36.57
N PHE A 18 -1.41 11.82 -35.90
CA PHE A 18 -1.59 10.50 -36.50
C PHE A 18 -2.86 10.38 -37.37
N LEU A 19 -3.92 11.12 -37.06
CA LEU A 19 -5.15 11.13 -37.86
C LEU A 19 -5.02 11.95 -39.14
N GLU A 20 -4.13 12.93 -39.16
CA GLU A 20 -3.81 13.77 -40.32
C GLU A 20 -2.71 13.16 -41.22
N ASP A 21 -2.27 11.93 -40.94
CA ASP A 21 -1.23 11.21 -41.70
C ASP A 21 0.13 11.91 -41.77
N ARG A 22 0.37 12.92 -40.91
CA ARG A 22 1.65 13.66 -40.86
C ARG A 22 2.83 12.76 -40.51
N TYR A 23 2.59 11.69 -39.77
CA TYR A 23 3.61 10.73 -39.37
C TYR A 23 4.28 10.02 -40.56
N GLU A 24 3.57 9.77 -41.66
CA GLU A 24 4.09 8.98 -42.78
C GLU A 24 5.35 9.59 -43.40
N ALA A 25 5.43 10.93 -43.47
CA ALA A 25 6.59 11.63 -44.00
C ALA A 25 7.77 11.69 -43.00
N GLU A 26 7.51 11.53 -41.70
CA GLU A 26 8.51 11.70 -40.64
C GLU A 26 9.14 10.38 -40.17
N ILE A 27 8.57 9.21 -40.55
CA ILE A 27 9.10 7.89 -40.16
C ILE A 27 10.59 7.77 -40.52
N ASN A 28 11.38 7.26 -39.57
CA ASN A 28 12.80 7.07 -39.67
C ASN A 28 13.18 5.59 -39.54
N HIS A 29 13.09 4.86 -40.65
CA HIS A 29 13.44 3.43 -40.71
C HIS A 29 14.92 3.12 -40.43
N ASN A 30 15.80 4.12 -40.56
CA ASN A 30 17.26 3.95 -40.50
C ASN A 30 17.86 4.40 -39.16
N ASN A 31 17.05 4.86 -38.21
CA ASN A 31 17.55 5.30 -36.92
C ASN A 31 18.10 4.10 -36.13
N PRO A 32 19.40 4.08 -35.76
CA PRO A 32 19.98 2.98 -35.01
C PRO A 32 19.37 2.81 -33.60
N LEU A 33 18.73 3.84 -33.06
CA LEU A 33 18.04 3.81 -31.76
C LEU A 33 16.53 3.56 -31.90
N GLY A 34 15.99 3.55 -33.12
CA GLY A 34 14.57 3.33 -33.37
C GLY A 34 14.21 1.85 -33.57
N MET A 35 12.93 1.61 -33.83
CA MET A 35 12.33 0.30 -34.06
C MET A 35 11.94 0.13 -35.54
N ARG A 36 12.71 0.77 -36.44
CA ARG A 36 12.51 0.78 -37.90
C ARG A 36 11.16 1.38 -38.34
N GLY A 37 10.52 2.21 -37.52
CA GLY A 37 9.19 2.74 -37.79
C GLY A 37 8.04 1.81 -37.42
N GLU A 38 8.31 0.56 -37.04
CA GLU A 38 7.27 -0.45 -36.82
C GLU A 38 6.37 -0.11 -35.61
N ILE A 39 6.91 0.54 -34.58
CA ILE A 39 6.13 0.96 -33.41
C ILE A 39 5.25 2.15 -33.77
N ALA A 40 5.77 3.14 -34.49
CA ALA A 40 5.00 4.28 -34.96
C ALA A 40 3.86 3.88 -35.90
N GLU A 41 4.11 2.97 -36.84
CA GLU A 41 3.09 2.45 -37.76
C GLU A 41 1.98 1.68 -37.01
N ALA A 42 2.37 0.75 -36.13
CA ALA A 42 1.40 -0.03 -35.35
C ALA A 42 0.58 0.85 -34.38
N TYR A 43 1.20 1.90 -33.82
CA TYR A 43 0.50 2.87 -32.99
C TYR A 43 -0.48 3.71 -33.82
N ALA A 44 -0.05 4.21 -34.98
CA ALA A 44 -0.89 5.00 -35.88
C ALA A 44 -2.13 4.20 -36.34
N GLU A 45 -1.94 2.94 -36.74
CA GLU A 45 -3.04 2.05 -37.12
C GLU A 45 -4.05 1.88 -35.99
N LEU A 46 -3.56 1.63 -34.76
CA LEU A 46 -4.41 1.50 -33.59
C LEU A 46 -5.18 2.79 -33.28
N ILE A 47 -4.53 3.96 -33.34
CA ILE A 47 -5.19 5.26 -33.12
C ILE A 47 -6.27 5.51 -34.18
N LYS A 48 -5.98 5.26 -35.46
CA LYS A 48 -6.98 5.36 -36.53
C LYS A 48 -8.17 4.43 -36.30
N GLN A 49 -7.95 3.20 -35.83
CA GLN A 49 -9.04 2.28 -35.48
C GLN A 49 -9.89 2.79 -34.31
N MET A 50 -9.26 3.25 -33.22
CA MET A 50 -9.93 3.77 -32.03
C MET A 50 -10.77 5.03 -32.33
N TRP A 51 -10.24 5.94 -33.17
CA TRP A 51 -10.90 7.20 -33.52
C TRP A 51 -11.77 7.12 -34.79
N SER A 52 -11.94 5.92 -35.36
CA SER A 52 -12.79 5.72 -36.54
C SER A 52 -14.30 5.85 -36.27
N GLY A 53 -14.72 5.76 -35.00
CA GLY A 53 -16.13 5.71 -34.59
C GLY A 53 -16.88 4.42 -34.98
N ARG A 54 -16.21 3.44 -35.60
CA ARG A 54 -16.83 2.20 -36.11
C ARG A 54 -16.89 1.06 -35.10
N HIS A 55 -16.09 1.11 -34.05
CA HIS A 55 -15.92 0.02 -33.09
C HIS A 55 -16.14 0.52 -31.67
N SER A 56 -16.79 -0.29 -30.82
CA SER A 56 -16.89 -0.01 -29.39
C SER A 56 -15.61 -0.35 -28.63
N HIS A 57 -14.88 -1.36 -29.11
CA HIS A 57 -13.59 -1.78 -28.58
C HIS A 57 -12.76 -2.42 -29.70
N VAL A 58 -11.44 -2.40 -29.53
CA VAL A 58 -10.48 -3.02 -30.47
C VAL A 58 -9.46 -3.83 -29.68
N ALA A 59 -9.02 -4.97 -30.22
CA ALA A 59 -7.98 -5.78 -29.61
C ALA A 59 -6.61 -5.39 -30.20
N PRO A 60 -5.69 -4.77 -29.43
CA PRO A 60 -4.42 -4.25 -29.95
C PRO A 60 -3.37 -5.38 -30.13
N ARG A 61 -3.72 -6.44 -30.87
CA ARG A 61 -2.86 -7.63 -31.06
C ARG A 61 -1.58 -7.31 -31.81
N MET A 62 -1.68 -6.60 -32.94
CA MET A 62 -0.52 -6.21 -33.75
C MET A 62 0.42 -5.32 -32.94
N PHE A 63 -0.13 -4.30 -32.27
CA PHE A 63 0.63 -3.43 -31.39
C PHE A 63 1.32 -4.20 -30.25
N LYS A 64 0.60 -5.10 -29.55
CA LYS A 64 1.18 -5.94 -28.49
C LYS A 64 2.33 -6.81 -29.01
N THR A 65 2.19 -7.40 -30.19
CA THR A 65 3.24 -8.21 -30.81
C THR A 65 4.49 -7.37 -31.10
N GLN A 66 4.31 -6.15 -31.63
CA GLN A 66 5.45 -5.27 -31.91
C GLN A 66 6.14 -4.79 -30.64
N VAL A 67 5.38 -4.38 -29.62
CA VAL A 67 5.94 -4.03 -28.31
C VAL A 67 6.72 -5.21 -27.72
N GLY A 68 6.16 -6.43 -27.74
CA GLY A 68 6.83 -7.63 -27.23
C GLY A 68 8.09 -8.03 -28.01
N ARG A 69 8.18 -7.65 -29.29
CA ARG A 69 9.35 -7.90 -30.15
C ARG A 69 10.53 -7.01 -29.79
N PHE A 70 10.28 -5.72 -29.57
CA PHE A 70 11.33 -4.73 -29.28
C PHE A 70 11.61 -4.56 -27.79
N ALA A 71 10.64 -4.87 -26.93
CA ALA A 71 10.76 -4.87 -25.48
C ALA A 71 10.22 -6.19 -24.90
N PRO A 72 11.05 -7.26 -24.89
CA PRO A 72 10.67 -8.60 -24.45
C PRO A 72 10.10 -8.67 -23.03
N GLN A 73 10.43 -7.71 -22.15
CA GLN A 73 9.84 -7.60 -20.82
C GLN A 73 8.31 -7.48 -20.85
N PHE A 74 7.74 -6.90 -21.90
CA PHE A 74 6.29 -6.75 -22.08
C PHE A 74 5.63 -7.89 -22.87
N SER A 75 6.39 -8.91 -23.29
CA SER A 75 5.87 -10.05 -24.05
C SER A 75 5.09 -11.05 -23.19
N GLY A 76 5.40 -11.11 -21.89
CA GLY A 76 4.79 -12.05 -20.95
C GLY A 76 3.32 -11.76 -20.61
N TYR A 77 2.75 -12.66 -19.81
CA TYR A 77 1.43 -12.50 -19.19
C TYR A 77 1.51 -11.99 -17.74
N GLN A 78 2.72 -11.71 -17.26
CA GLN A 78 2.94 -11.08 -15.96
C GLN A 78 2.43 -9.65 -16.01
N GLN A 79 1.97 -9.16 -14.86
CA GLN A 79 1.61 -7.75 -14.74
C GLN A 79 2.86 -6.90 -14.80
N GLN A 80 2.72 -5.75 -15.47
CA GLN A 80 3.81 -4.82 -15.74
C GLN A 80 3.40 -3.42 -15.31
N ASP A 81 4.40 -2.58 -15.08
CA ASP A 81 4.19 -1.18 -14.73
C ASP A 81 3.70 -0.37 -15.94
N SER A 82 2.61 0.38 -15.79
CA SER A 82 2.12 1.22 -16.88
C SER A 82 3.05 2.39 -17.19
N GLN A 83 3.82 2.86 -16.21
CA GLN A 83 4.80 3.93 -16.41
C GLN A 83 6.01 3.45 -17.21
N GLU A 84 6.52 2.24 -16.94
CA GLU A 84 7.64 1.67 -17.71
C GLU A 84 7.25 1.49 -19.18
N LEU A 85 6.03 1.01 -19.44
CA LEU A 85 5.52 0.91 -20.80
C LEU A 85 5.37 2.30 -21.43
N LEU A 86 4.86 3.28 -20.69
CA LEU A 86 4.70 4.64 -21.21
C LEU A 86 6.04 5.27 -21.60
N ALA A 87 7.07 5.08 -20.76
CA ALA A 87 8.42 5.53 -21.06
C ALA A 87 8.97 4.87 -22.33
N PHE A 88 8.81 3.55 -22.46
CA PHE A 88 9.18 2.82 -23.67
C PHE A 88 8.44 3.34 -24.92
N LEU A 89 7.14 3.63 -24.82
CA LEU A 89 6.36 4.13 -25.96
C LEU A 89 6.74 5.55 -26.34
N LEU A 90 6.97 6.44 -25.39
CA LEU A 90 7.41 7.81 -25.69
C LEU A 90 8.79 7.80 -26.36
N ASP A 91 9.74 7.01 -25.86
CA ASP A 91 11.06 6.86 -26.47
C ASP A 91 10.99 6.19 -27.85
N GLY A 92 10.24 5.10 -27.98
CA GLY A 92 10.10 4.39 -29.25
C GLY A 92 9.42 5.20 -30.34
N LEU A 93 8.33 5.92 -30.00
CA LEU A 93 7.68 6.86 -30.92
C LEU A 93 8.60 8.04 -31.25
N HIS A 94 9.39 8.52 -30.28
CA HIS A 94 10.35 9.59 -30.52
C HIS A 94 11.39 9.17 -31.55
N GLU A 95 12.03 8.02 -31.34
CA GLU A 95 13.11 7.55 -32.20
C GLU A 95 12.61 7.10 -33.59
N ASP A 96 11.44 6.49 -33.68
CA ASP A 96 10.80 6.14 -34.96
C ASP A 96 10.39 7.38 -35.77
N LEU A 97 10.06 8.50 -35.11
CA LEU A 97 9.64 9.75 -35.76
C LEU A 97 10.70 10.85 -35.69
N ASN A 98 11.95 10.50 -35.39
CA ASN A 98 13.02 11.49 -35.28
C ASN A 98 13.41 12.02 -36.68
N ARG A 99 13.16 13.31 -36.89
CA ARG A 99 13.48 14.07 -38.10
C ARG A 99 14.98 14.16 -38.33
N VAL A 100 15.79 14.06 -37.27
CA VAL A 100 17.26 14.02 -37.35
C VAL A 100 17.72 12.66 -37.84
N LYS A 101 18.11 12.56 -39.12
CA LYS A 101 18.58 11.30 -39.73
C LYS A 101 19.99 10.90 -39.29
N LYS A 102 20.87 11.87 -39.04
CA LYS A 102 22.25 11.63 -38.59
C LYS A 102 22.56 12.45 -37.35
N LYS A 103 22.57 11.79 -36.19
CA LYS A 103 22.82 12.45 -34.90
C LYS A 103 24.29 12.87 -34.81
N PRO A 104 24.62 14.18 -34.70
CA PRO A 104 25.99 14.62 -34.46
C PRO A 104 26.45 14.19 -33.05
N TYR A 105 27.75 13.97 -32.90
CA TYR A 105 28.37 13.87 -31.58
C TYR A 105 28.47 15.28 -30.98
N LEU A 106 27.89 15.47 -29.80
CA LEU A 106 27.93 16.72 -29.06
C LEU A 106 28.51 16.45 -27.68
N GLU A 107 29.53 17.21 -27.31
CA GLU A 107 30.10 17.17 -25.97
C GLU A 107 29.25 18.04 -25.04
N LEU A 108 28.71 17.44 -23.99
CA LEU A 108 27.94 18.16 -22.97
C LEU A 108 28.88 19.04 -22.15
N LYS A 109 28.58 20.34 -22.10
CA LYS A 109 29.37 21.33 -21.36
C LYS A 109 28.67 21.70 -20.07
N ASP A 110 29.44 21.73 -18.98
CA ASP A 110 29.02 22.31 -17.69
C ASP A 110 28.77 23.82 -17.86
N ALA A 111 27.91 24.40 -17.03
CA ALA A 111 27.59 25.83 -17.10
C ALA A 111 28.85 26.71 -16.94
N ASN A 112 29.82 26.28 -16.13
CA ASN A 112 31.11 26.95 -15.89
C ASN A 112 30.96 28.45 -15.54
N GLY A 113 29.89 28.82 -14.83
CA GLY A 113 29.63 30.20 -14.40
C GLY A 113 28.95 31.09 -15.45
N ARG A 114 28.59 30.56 -16.62
CA ARG A 114 27.73 31.25 -17.59
C ARG A 114 26.31 31.43 -17.03
N PRO A 115 25.55 32.45 -17.45
CA PRO A 115 24.16 32.62 -17.05
C PRO A 115 23.29 31.42 -17.44
N ASP A 116 22.37 31.03 -16.55
CA ASP A 116 21.49 29.87 -16.73
C ASP A 116 20.72 29.92 -18.05
N SER A 117 20.18 31.08 -18.44
CA SER A 117 19.41 31.25 -19.68
C SER A 117 20.23 30.93 -20.95
N VAL A 118 21.53 31.23 -20.96
CA VAL A 118 22.42 30.92 -22.08
C VAL A 118 22.72 29.43 -22.14
N VAL A 119 22.99 28.81 -20.98
CA VAL A 119 23.31 27.37 -20.90
C VAL A 119 22.07 26.52 -21.20
N ALA A 120 20.90 26.91 -20.70
CA ALA A 120 19.64 26.25 -20.98
C ALA A 120 19.29 26.30 -22.47
N LYS A 121 19.44 27.47 -23.11
CA LYS A 121 19.24 27.63 -24.55
C LYS A 121 20.20 26.76 -25.36
N GLU A 122 21.50 26.77 -25.02
CA GLU A 122 22.51 25.91 -25.65
C GLU A 122 22.17 24.42 -25.49
N ALA A 123 21.76 24.00 -24.29
CA ALA A 123 21.36 22.62 -24.02
C ALA A 123 20.14 22.20 -24.83
N TRP A 124 19.12 23.07 -24.94
CA TRP A 124 17.93 22.81 -25.74
C TRP A 124 18.23 22.74 -27.24
N GLU A 125 19.05 23.66 -27.77
CA GLU A 125 19.50 23.62 -29.16
C GLU A 125 20.29 22.34 -29.45
N ASN A 126 21.21 21.95 -28.57
CA ASN A 126 21.96 20.70 -28.68
C ASN A 126 21.05 19.46 -28.62
N HIS A 127 20.02 19.48 -27.77
CA HIS A 127 19.01 18.42 -27.73
C HIS A 127 18.26 18.34 -29.06
N ARG A 128 17.77 19.46 -29.59
CA ARG A 128 17.05 19.50 -30.87
C ARG A 128 17.89 19.12 -32.08
N LEU A 129 19.20 19.38 -32.06
CA LEU A 129 20.13 18.93 -33.11
C LEU A 129 20.24 17.40 -33.21
N ARG A 130 19.87 16.66 -32.15
CA ARG A 130 19.90 15.19 -32.12
C ARG A 130 18.51 14.57 -32.08
N ASN A 131 17.55 15.29 -31.51
CA ASN A 131 16.24 14.81 -31.13
C ASN A 131 15.20 15.86 -31.57
N ASP A 132 14.61 15.67 -32.75
CA ASP A 132 13.56 16.54 -33.28
C ASP A 132 12.42 15.66 -33.76
N SER A 133 11.32 15.61 -33.02
CA SER A 133 10.14 14.83 -33.39
C SER A 133 8.90 15.40 -32.72
N ILE A 134 7.72 14.93 -33.15
CA ILE A 134 6.45 15.28 -32.52
C ILE A 134 6.41 14.99 -31.00
N ILE A 135 7.16 13.98 -30.54
CA ILE A 135 7.24 13.67 -29.09
C ILE A 135 8.02 14.75 -28.35
N VAL A 136 9.10 15.27 -28.96
CA VAL A 136 9.86 16.41 -28.39
C VAL A 136 8.98 17.65 -28.34
N ASP A 137 8.25 17.91 -29.42
CA ASP A 137 7.36 19.08 -29.52
C ASP A 137 6.25 19.08 -28.46
N ILE A 138 5.75 17.89 -28.09
CA ILE A 138 4.58 17.74 -27.21
C ILE A 138 4.98 17.53 -25.74
N PHE A 139 5.94 16.65 -25.47
CA PHE A 139 6.21 16.11 -24.13
C PHE A 139 7.53 16.56 -23.51
N HIS A 140 8.46 17.14 -24.28
CA HIS A 140 9.78 17.45 -23.72
C HIS A 140 9.81 18.80 -23.01
N GLY A 141 10.21 18.77 -21.73
CA GLY A 141 10.63 19.93 -20.95
C GLY A 141 12.12 19.89 -20.64
N LEU A 142 12.58 20.80 -19.79
CA LEU A 142 13.97 20.93 -19.36
C LEU A 142 14.06 21.10 -17.84
N PHE A 143 14.93 20.32 -17.20
CA PHE A 143 15.35 20.52 -15.81
C PHE A 143 16.67 21.28 -15.76
N LYS A 144 16.88 22.01 -14.67
CA LYS A 144 18.20 22.42 -14.20
C LYS A 144 18.66 21.45 -13.11
N SER A 145 19.69 20.67 -13.39
CA SER A 145 20.31 19.75 -12.45
C SER A 145 21.52 20.42 -11.79
N THR A 146 21.49 20.55 -10.47
CA THR A 146 22.62 21.10 -9.69
C THR A 146 23.24 20.00 -8.84
N LEU A 147 24.53 19.74 -9.05
CA LEU A 147 25.33 18.76 -8.31
C LEU A 147 26.42 19.45 -7.50
N VAL A 148 26.54 19.14 -6.22
CA VAL A 148 27.59 19.70 -5.34
C VAL A 148 28.42 18.57 -4.73
N CYS A 149 29.73 18.59 -4.99
CA CYS A 149 30.64 17.60 -4.39
C CYS A 149 30.93 17.93 -2.92
N PRO A 150 30.79 16.95 -2.00
CA PRO A 150 31.01 17.17 -0.56
C PRO A 150 32.50 17.34 -0.21
N LYS A 151 33.43 16.95 -1.09
CA LYS A 151 34.88 17.02 -0.82
C LYS A 151 35.53 18.32 -1.29
N CYS A 152 35.19 18.79 -2.49
CA CYS A 152 35.84 19.96 -3.10
C CYS A 152 34.92 21.15 -3.33
N SER A 153 33.65 21.03 -2.92
CA SER A 153 32.59 22.03 -3.07
C SER A 153 32.40 22.54 -4.50
N LYS A 154 32.86 21.80 -5.52
CA LYS A 154 32.56 22.12 -6.92
C LYS A 154 31.05 21.96 -7.12
N VAL A 155 30.43 23.02 -7.62
CA VAL A 155 29.07 23.04 -8.15
C VAL A 155 29.15 22.75 -9.65
N SER A 156 28.38 21.79 -10.12
CA SER A 156 28.17 21.50 -11.54
C SER A 156 26.70 21.72 -11.86
N VAL A 157 26.41 22.46 -12.91
CA VAL A 157 25.04 22.78 -13.34
C VAL A 157 24.88 22.34 -14.77
N THR A 158 23.91 21.47 -15.00
CA THR A 158 23.53 20.96 -16.32
C THR A 158 22.04 21.19 -16.56
N PHE A 159 21.67 21.25 -17.83
CA PHE A 159 20.27 21.36 -18.24
C PHE A 159 19.90 20.11 -19.04
N ASP A 160 18.94 19.35 -18.51
CA ASP A 160 18.66 17.99 -18.96
C ASP A 160 17.20 17.88 -19.42
N PRO A 161 16.93 17.38 -20.64
CA PRO A 161 15.58 17.24 -21.16
C PRO A 161 14.84 16.09 -20.46
N PHE A 162 13.52 16.22 -20.33
CA PHE A 162 12.66 15.18 -19.76
C PHE A 162 11.35 15.06 -20.51
N CYS A 163 10.74 13.87 -20.53
CA CYS A 163 9.43 13.63 -21.16
C CYS A 163 8.29 13.36 -20.17
N TYR A 164 8.61 13.13 -18.89
CA TYR A 164 7.65 12.99 -17.78
C TYR A 164 8.33 13.29 -16.43
N LEU A 165 7.52 13.62 -15.41
CA LEU A 165 7.96 13.80 -14.02
C LEU A 165 7.66 12.54 -13.22
N THR A 166 8.62 12.02 -12.45
CA THR A 166 8.37 10.98 -11.45
C THR A 166 8.46 11.59 -10.06
N LEU A 167 7.31 11.87 -9.46
CA LEU A 167 7.23 12.55 -8.17
C LEU A 167 7.32 11.55 -7.02
N PRO A 168 8.24 11.75 -6.06
CA PRO A 168 8.24 10.99 -4.82
C PRO A 168 7.02 11.37 -3.99
N LEU A 169 6.48 10.39 -3.27
CA LEU A 169 5.44 10.63 -2.28
C LEU A 169 6.09 10.74 -0.90
N PRO A 170 5.61 11.63 -0.02
CA PRO A 170 6.04 11.66 1.37
C PRO A 170 5.88 10.27 1.99
N LEU A 171 6.99 9.68 2.43
CA LEU A 171 6.99 8.36 3.03
C LEU A 171 6.31 8.45 4.40
N LYS A 172 5.34 7.57 4.63
CA LYS A 172 4.87 7.32 6.00
C LYS A 172 5.96 6.53 6.70
N THR A 173 6.55 7.10 7.73
CA THR A 173 7.49 6.38 8.60
C THR A 173 6.77 5.32 9.42
N ASP A 174 5.46 5.51 9.65
CA ASP A 174 4.68 4.73 10.59
C ASP A 174 3.48 4.06 9.92
N ARG A 175 3.16 2.84 10.36
CA ARG A 175 1.97 2.07 9.98
C ARG A 175 1.11 1.79 11.20
N SER A 176 -0.21 1.78 11.03
CA SER A 176 -1.14 1.34 12.07
C SER A 176 -1.39 -0.16 11.97
N MET A 177 -1.31 -0.89 13.08
CA MET A 177 -1.59 -2.31 13.16
C MET A 177 -2.61 -2.59 14.25
N ASP A 178 -3.58 -3.46 13.95
CA ASP A 178 -4.53 -3.97 14.93
C ASP A 178 -4.01 -5.32 15.42
N VAL A 179 -3.75 -5.43 16.72
CA VAL A 179 -3.19 -6.63 17.37
C VAL A 179 -4.07 -7.03 18.54
N SER A 180 -4.21 -8.34 18.76
CA SER A 180 -4.95 -8.87 19.91
C SER A 180 -3.97 -9.26 20.99
N LEU A 181 -4.04 -8.65 22.17
CA LEU A 181 -3.29 -9.07 23.34
C LEU A 181 -4.08 -10.16 24.09
N VAL A 182 -3.46 -11.32 24.23
CA VAL A 182 -3.99 -12.43 25.02
C VAL A 182 -3.18 -12.53 26.31
N LEU A 183 -3.87 -12.41 27.44
CA LEU A 183 -3.28 -12.58 28.77
C LEU A 183 -3.25 -14.07 29.13
N ALA A 184 -2.34 -14.46 30.03
CA ALA A 184 -2.29 -15.83 30.56
C ALA A 184 -3.50 -16.21 31.44
N ASP A 185 -4.29 -15.21 31.84
CA ASP A 185 -5.54 -15.37 32.59
C ASP A 185 -6.69 -15.72 31.63
N LEU A 186 -7.29 -16.90 31.85
CA LEU A 186 -8.36 -17.48 31.03
C LEU A 186 -9.71 -16.74 31.14
N HIS A 187 -9.91 -15.93 32.18
CA HIS A 187 -11.16 -15.17 32.37
C HIS A 187 -11.12 -13.78 31.74
N ARG A 188 -9.93 -13.27 31.38
CA ARG A 188 -9.79 -11.98 30.70
C ARG A 188 -9.89 -12.16 29.21
N ARG A 189 -10.88 -11.50 28.62
CA ARG A 189 -11.10 -11.51 27.17
C ARG A 189 -9.89 -10.93 26.46
N PRO A 190 -9.48 -11.49 25.30
CA PRO A 190 -8.44 -10.89 24.48
C PRO A 190 -8.78 -9.43 24.19
N THR A 191 -7.85 -8.53 24.45
CA THR A 191 -8.05 -7.09 24.22
C THR A 191 -7.39 -6.71 22.90
N GLN A 192 -8.15 -6.12 21.99
CA GLN A 192 -7.62 -5.56 20.75
C GLN A 192 -7.08 -4.15 20.99
N TYR A 193 -5.84 -3.94 20.55
CA TYR A 193 -5.16 -2.65 20.55
C TYR A 193 -4.86 -2.22 19.11
N ARG A 194 -4.93 -0.90 18.89
CA ARG A 194 -4.43 -0.28 17.66
C ARG A 194 -3.10 0.42 17.94
N LEU A 195 -2.03 -0.09 17.34
CA LEU A 195 -0.67 0.40 17.52
C LEU A 195 -0.20 1.18 16.30
N VAL A 196 0.62 2.20 16.52
CA VAL A 196 1.35 2.90 15.47
C VAL A 196 2.82 2.53 15.61
N VAL A 197 3.36 1.83 14.62
CA VAL A 197 4.73 1.29 14.63
C VAL A 197 5.47 1.67 13.36
N PRO A 198 6.81 1.78 13.39
CA PRO A 198 7.58 2.09 12.19
C PRO A 198 7.36 1.06 11.08
N MET A 199 7.26 1.51 9.82
CA MET A 199 7.02 0.63 8.67
C MET A 199 8.16 -0.38 8.46
N MET A 200 9.40 0.02 8.76
CA MET A 200 10.59 -0.85 8.77
C MET A 200 11.01 -1.25 10.20
N GLY A 201 10.07 -1.21 11.15
CA GLY A 201 10.33 -1.59 12.53
C GLY A 201 10.54 -3.11 12.72
N THR A 202 11.04 -3.44 13.90
CA THR A 202 11.23 -4.79 14.43
C THR A 202 10.11 -5.16 15.38
N ILE A 203 10.03 -6.43 15.76
CA ILE A 203 9.07 -6.90 16.76
C ILE A 203 9.28 -6.24 18.13
N SER A 204 10.52 -5.85 18.45
CA SER A 204 10.80 -5.01 19.62
C SER A 204 10.00 -3.71 19.59
N ASP A 205 9.93 -3.01 18.45
CA ASP A 205 9.19 -1.75 18.32
C ASP A 205 7.68 -1.94 18.54
N LEU A 206 7.15 -3.10 18.14
CA LEU A 206 5.76 -3.49 18.36
C LEU A 206 5.47 -3.79 19.84
N CYS A 207 6.33 -4.57 20.49
CA CYS A 207 6.21 -4.88 21.92
C CYS A 207 6.36 -3.60 22.77
N GLU A 208 7.27 -2.70 22.42
CA GLU A 208 7.41 -1.39 23.09
C GLU A 208 6.17 -0.51 22.90
N ALA A 209 5.61 -0.47 21.70
CA ALA A 209 4.38 0.28 21.44
C ALA A 209 3.20 -0.31 22.23
N LEU A 210 3.08 -1.63 22.29
CA LEU A 210 2.03 -2.32 23.05
C LEU A 210 2.21 -2.13 24.56
N SER A 211 3.45 -2.21 25.05
CA SER A 211 3.82 -2.04 26.46
C SER A 211 3.34 -0.69 27.02
N LYS A 212 3.45 0.37 26.22
CA LYS A 212 2.97 1.71 26.59
C LYS A 212 1.44 1.78 26.77
N LEU A 213 0.68 0.98 26.03
CA LEU A 213 -0.79 0.95 26.10
C LEU A 213 -1.29 -0.04 27.15
N SER A 214 -0.77 -1.28 27.14
CA SER A 214 -1.21 -2.36 28.01
C SER A 214 -0.61 -2.31 29.42
N LYS A 215 0.43 -1.48 29.63
CA LYS A 215 1.22 -1.38 30.87
C LYS A 215 1.95 -2.68 31.25
N ILE A 216 2.09 -3.62 30.31
CA ILE A 216 2.86 -4.86 30.49
C ILE A 216 4.28 -4.62 29.96
N PRO A 217 5.35 -5.05 30.65
CA PRO A 217 6.71 -4.94 30.13
C PRO A 217 6.89 -5.65 28.78
N ALA A 218 7.60 -5.01 27.84
CA ALA A 218 7.84 -5.57 26.50
C ALA A 218 8.62 -6.91 26.54
N GLU A 219 9.42 -7.12 27.59
CA GLU A 219 10.15 -8.37 27.85
C GLU A 219 9.24 -9.58 28.15
N ASN A 220 8.01 -9.34 28.63
CA ASN A 220 7.02 -10.35 28.96
C ASN A 220 6.04 -10.62 27.81
N MET A 221 6.38 -10.21 26.59
CA MET A 221 5.52 -10.35 25.42
C MET A 221 6.12 -11.34 24.44
N VAL A 222 5.28 -12.23 23.90
CA VAL A 222 5.66 -13.18 22.86
C VAL A 222 4.69 -13.03 21.69
N VAL A 223 5.22 -12.58 20.56
CA VAL A 223 4.43 -12.40 19.34
C VAL A 223 4.31 -13.73 18.61
N THR A 224 3.08 -14.13 18.29
CA THR A 224 2.81 -15.38 17.57
C THR A 224 1.81 -15.20 16.45
N ASP A 225 1.94 -16.02 15.42
CA ASP A 225 0.92 -16.20 14.38
C ASP A 225 0.07 -17.42 14.75
N VAL A 226 -1.24 -17.21 14.92
CA VAL A 226 -2.20 -18.27 15.25
C VAL A 226 -3.18 -18.45 14.10
N TYR A 227 -3.11 -19.62 13.46
CA TYR A 227 -4.01 -19.98 12.37
C TYR A 227 -4.64 -21.35 12.60
N ASN A 228 -5.96 -21.44 12.41
CA ASN A 228 -6.72 -22.69 12.55
C ASN A 228 -6.48 -23.41 13.90
N HIS A 229 -6.65 -22.67 14.99
CA HIS A 229 -6.50 -23.11 16.38
C HIS A 229 -5.07 -23.61 16.74
N ARG A 230 -4.04 -23.18 16.01
CA ARG A 230 -2.64 -23.61 16.18
C ARG A 230 -1.65 -22.46 16.09
N PHE A 231 -0.54 -22.57 16.82
CA PHE A 231 0.62 -21.70 16.64
C PHE A 231 1.34 -22.07 15.35
N HIS A 232 1.29 -21.19 14.37
CA HIS A 232 1.96 -21.37 13.08
C HIS A 232 3.40 -20.88 13.13
N LYS A 233 3.65 -19.76 13.82
CA LYS A 233 4.98 -19.22 14.05
C LYS A 233 5.07 -18.48 15.38
N ILE A 234 6.18 -18.65 16.09
CA ILE A 234 6.59 -17.83 17.22
C ILE A 234 7.72 -16.94 16.73
N PHE A 235 7.59 -15.63 16.88
CA PHE A 235 8.56 -14.68 16.34
C PHE A 235 9.61 -14.29 17.37
N GLN A 236 10.83 -14.02 16.90
CA GLN A 236 11.92 -13.45 17.71
C GLN A 236 11.91 -11.91 17.66
N MET A 237 12.44 -11.25 18.68
CA MET A 237 12.37 -9.78 18.82
C MET A 237 13.11 -9.00 17.73
N ASP A 238 14.12 -9.62 17.11
CA ASP A 238 14.94 -9.09 16.02
C ASP A 238 14.33 -9.31 14.63
N GLU A 239 13.25 -10.09 14.52
CA GLU A 239 12.55 -10.26 13.25
C GLU A 239 11.80 -8.98 12.85
N GLY A 240 11.75 -8.72 11.55
CA GLY A 240 11.02 -7.58 11.00
C GLY A 240 9.51 -7.74 11.11
N LEU A 241 8.80 -6.63 11.26
CA LEU A 241 7.33 -6.58 11.30
C LEU A 241 6.66 -7.01 9.96
N SER A 242 7.45 -7.34 8.94
CA SER A 242 7.01 -7.76 7.61
C SER A 242 6.18 -9.04 7.59
N HIS A 243 6.34 -9.91 8.59
CA HIS A 243 5.67 -11.22 8.63
C HIS A 243 4.35 -11.21 9.40
N ILE A 244 3.99 -10.09 10.03
CA ILE A 244 2.81 -9.98 10.89
C ILE A 244 1.64 -9.46 10.06
N MET A 245 0.57 -10.24 9.98
CA MET A 245 -0.67 -9.85 9.31
C MET A 245 -1.58 -9.03 10.24
N PRO A 246 -2.45 -8.17 9.69
CA PRO A 246 -3.49 -7.54 10.49
C PRO A 246 -4.39 -8.64 11.08
N LYS A 247 -4.53 -8.65 12.42
CA LYS A 247 -5.25 -9.66 13.26
C LYS A 247 -4.41 -10.79 13.87
N ASP A 248 -3.08 -10.75 13.78
CA ASP A 248 -2.26 -11.73 14.49
C ASP A 248 -2.40 -11.56 16.02
N ASN A 249 -2.34 -12.69 16.75
CA ASN A 249 -2.55 -12.75 18.19
C ASN A 249 -1.21 -12.66 18.93
N ILE A 250 -1.02 -11.58 19.68
CA ILE A 250 0.13 -11.39 20.56
C ILE A 250 -0.20 -11.95 21.93
N PHE A 251 0.61 -12.88 22.42
CA PHE A 251 0.44 -13.45 23.74
C PHE A 251 1.39 -12.75 24.71
N SER A 252 0.92 -12.47 25.92
CA SER A 252 1.81 -12.11 27.01
C SER A 252 2.10 -13.34 27.85
N SER A 253 3.37 -13.53 28.20
CA SER A 253 3.80 -14.57 29.12
C SER A 253 4.59 -13.91 30.22
N GLU A 254 4.23 -14.14 31.48
CA GLU A 254 5.04 -13.67 32.60
C GLU A 254 6.34 -14.49 32.64
N ASP A 255 7.42 -13.87 32.18
CA ASP A 255 8.77 -14.44 32.23
C ASP A 255 9.35 -14.23 33.63
N GLY A 256 9.22 -15.26 34.46
CA GLY A 256 10.13 -15.49 35.58
C GLY A 256 11.30 -16.35 35.09
N ALA A 257 12.53 -16.00 35.44
CA ALA A 257 13.76 -16.71 35.03
C ALA A 257 13.84 -18.23 35.41
N GLU A 258 12.80 -18.78 36.06
CA GLU A 258 12.65 -20.19 36.43
C GLU A 258 11.42 -20.89 35.80
N CYS A 259 10.78 -20.29 34.80
CA CYS A 259 9.57 -20.82 34.15
C CYS A 259 9.83 -21.41 32.74
N ILE A 260 8.96 -22.34 32.33
CA ILE A 260 8.89 -22.91 30.97
C ILE A 260 7.57 -22.46 30.34
N ILE A 261 7.61 -21.92 29.13
CA ILE A 261 6.43 -21.60 28.33
C ILE A 261 5.94 -22.87 27.63
N LEU A 262 4.69 -23.26 27.88
CA LEU A 262 4.04 -24.43 27.29
C LEU A 262 2.92 -23.99 26.36
N SER A 263 2.91 -24.55 25.14
CA SER A 263 1.78 -24.40 24.22
C SER A 263 0.69 -25.40 24.57
N VAL A 264 -0.51 -24.88 24.87
CA VAL A 264 -1.66 -25.69 25.28
C VAL A 264 -2.76 -25.60 24.22
N TYR A 265 -3.17 -26.75 23.71
CA TYR A 265 -4.22 -26.88 22.70
C TYR A 265 -5.48 -27.52 23.29
N PHE A 266 -6.67 -27.04 22.92
CA PHE A 266 -7.92 -27.73 23.30
C PHE A 266 -8.32 -28.73 22.22
N ARG A 267 -8.67 -29.96 22.61
CA ARG A 267 -9.03 -31.05 21.70
C ARG A 267 -10.35 -31.70 22.10
N GLU A 268 -11.18 -31.95 21.11
CA GLU A 268 -12.36 -32.80 21.20
C GLU A 268 -12.01 -34.21 20.71
N LYS A 269 -12.32 -35.23 21.52
CA LYS A 269 -12.23 -36.65 21.11
C LYS A 269 -13.52 -37.05 20.38
N ARG A 270 -13.43 -37.27 19.06
CA ARG A 270 -14.55 -37.79 18.24
C ARG A 270 -14.35 -39.28 17.93
N ILE A 271 -15.40 -40.06 18.15
CA ILE A 271 -15.50 -41.43 17.65
C ILE A 271 -15.95 -41.35 16.18
N ARG A 272 -15.06 -41.68 15.23
CA ARG A 272 -15.45 -41.80 13.81
C ARG A 272 -16.20 -43.12 13.61
N GLN A 273 -17.39 -43.06 13.00
CA GLN A 273 -18.29 -44.21 12.81
C GLN A 273 -17.77 -45.32 11.87
N SER A 274 -16.54 -45.24 11.33
CA SER A 274 -16.04 -46.21 10.34
C SER A 274 -14.57 -46.64 10.51
N SER A 275 -13.90 -46.31 11.63
CA SER A 275 -12.53 -46.78 11.90
C SER A 275 -12.23 -46.80 13.40
N THR A 276 -11.55 -47.84 13.88
CA THR A 276 -11.10 -48.02 15.27
C THR A 276 -10.07 -46.99 15.77
N SER A 277 -9.74 -45.95 15.01
CA SER A 277 -8.89 -44.84 15.44
C SER A 277 -9.72 -43.67 15.98
N LEU A 278 -9.46 -43.27 17.22
CA LEU A 278 -9.98 -42.04 17.84
C LEU A 278 -9.50 -40.83 17.01
N GLY A 279 -10.42 -40.03 16.48
CA GLY A 279 -10.08 -38.80 15.77
C GLY A 279 -10.14 -37.61 16.73
N THR A 280 -9.06 -36.82 16.83
CA THR A 280 -9.04 -35.59 17.62
C THR A 280 -9.27 -34.37 16.72
N VAL A 281 -10.09 -33.42 17.18
CA VAL A 281 -10.33 -32.14 16.48
C VAL A 281 -9.93 -31.01 17.42
N LEU A 282 -9.07 -30.11 16.95
CA LEU A 282 -8.66 -28.92 17.72
C LEU A 282 -9.81 -27.91 17.77
N CYS A 283 -9.95 -27.22 18.89
CA CYS A 283 -10.98 -26.23 19.12
C CYS A 283 -10.47 -25.08 19.98
N GLY A 284 -11.20 -23.96 20.04
CA GLY A 284 -10.89 -22.83 20.92
C GLY A 284 -9.59 -22.07 20.57
N GLN A 285 -9.23 -21.09 21.40
CA GLN A 285 -7.99 -20.34 21.21
C GLN A 285 -6.83 -21.04 21.94
N PRO A 286 -5.70 -21.31 21.28
CA PRO A 286 -4.57 -21.95 21.95
C PRO A 286 -3.96 -21.01 23.00
N LEU A 287 -3.40 -21.57 24.07
CA LEU A 287 -2.81 -20.81 25.17
C LEU A 287 -1.29 -20.99 25.23
N LEU A 288 -0.61 -19.96 25.71
CA LEU A 288 0.78 -20.03 26.17
C LEU A 288 0.79 -19.85 27.68
N ILE A 289 1.14 -20.90 28.41
CA ILE A 289 1.16 -20.88 29.88
C ILE A 289 2.61 -20.97 30.35
N SER A 290 3.01 -20.05 31.24
CA SER A 290 4.30 -20.07 31.92
C SER A 290 4.19 -20.95 33.17
N VAL A 291 5.00 -22.02 33.28
CA VAL A 291 4.94 -22.95 34.42
C VAL A 291 6.33 -23.14 35.04
N PRO A 292 6.47 -23.12 36.39
CA PRO A 292 7.77 -23.27 37.04
C PRO A 292 8.45 -24.61 36.75
N LYS A 293 9.72 -24.56 36.35
CA LYS A 293 10.53 -25.74 35.96
C LYS A 293 10.75 -26.76 37.08
N HIS A 294 10.62 -26.33 38.34
CA HIS A 294 11.08 -27.10 39.52
C HIS A 294 9.94 -27.69 40.38
N LYS A 295 8.66 -27.47 40.06
CA LYS A 295 7.49 -27.93 40.85
C LYS A 295 6.30 -28.44 40.03
N LEU A 296 6.53 -28.92 38.81
CA LEU A 296 5.46 -29.27 37.88
C LEU A 296 4.87 -30.66 38.17
N THR A 297 3.73 -30.71 38.85
CA THR A 297 2.91 -31.93 39.03
C THR A 297 1.60 -31.82 38.24
N LEU A 298 0.96 -32.96 37.96
CA LEU A 298 -0.36 -32.98 37.30
C LEU A 298 -1.40 -32.15 38.07
N ASP A 299 -1.37 -32.24 39.41
CA ASP A 299 -2.24 -31.46 40.30
C ASP A 299 -1.91 -29.96 40.25
N HIS A 300 -0.67 -29.57 39.96
CA HIS A 300 -0.32 -28.16 39.75
C HIS A 300 -0.89 -27.64 38.43
N LEU A 301 -0.89 -28.44 37.35
CA LEU A 301 -1.55 -28.09 36.09
C LEU A 301 -3.06 -27.99 36.24
N TYR A 302 -3.68 -28.94 36.96
CA TYR A 302 -5.11 -28.84 37.30
C TYR A 302 -5.40 -27.65 38.20
N ASN A 303 -4.55 -27.33 39.18
CA ASN A 303 -4.74 -26.16 40.05
C ASN A 303 -4.52 -24.83 39.32
N VAL A 304 -3.58 -24.73 38.37
CA VAL A 304 -3.41 -23.53 37.53
C VAL A 304 -4.66 -23.28 36.70
N MET A 305 -5.37 -24.34 36.29
CA MET A 305 -6.65 -24.22 35.58
C MET A 305 -7.90 -24.14 36.49
N GLU A 306 -7.92 -24.80 37.66
CA GLU A 306 -9.04 -24.81 38.64
C GLU A 306 -9.04 -23.59 39.58
N HIS A 307 -7.88 -23.01 39.92
CA HIS A 307 -7.83 -21.75 40.70
C HIS A 307 -8.27 -20.54 39.87
N GLN A 308 -8.31 -20.67 38.55
CA GLN A 308 -8.90 -19.65 37.69
C GLN A 308 -10.44 -19.66 37.79
N ASP A 309 -11.06 -20.83 38.01
CA ASP A 309 -12.52 -21.01 38.13
C ASP A 309 -13.15 -20.52 39.46
N ARG A 310 -12.36 -20.16 40.49
CA ARG A 310 -12.86 -19.93 41.86
C ARG A 310 -13.05 -18.48 42.30
N ASP A 311 -12.63 -17.50 41.51
CA ASP A 311 -12.62 -16.10 41.96
C ASP A 311 -13.94 -15.31 41.71
N GLU A 312 -14.99 -15.92 41.14
CA GLU A 312 -16.32 -15.26 41.03
C GLU A 312 -17.38 -15.67 42.07
N GLU A 313 -17.29 -16.82 42.75
CA GLU A 313 -18.36 -17.21 43.70
C GLU A 313 -18.18 -16.66 45.14
N GLY A 314 -17.10 -15.93 45.42
CA GLY A 314 -16.74 -15.50 46.78
C GLY A 314 -17.16 -14.08 47.18
N ARG A 315 -17.78 -13.29 46.29
CA ARG A 315 -17.94 -11.85 46.54
C ARG A 315 -19.32 -11.29 46.21
N GLU A 316 -20.38 -11.94 46.68
CA GLU A 316 -21.61 -11.22 47.04
C GLU A 316 -22.50 -12.03 48.00
N LYS A 317 -23.03 -11.34 49.02
CA LYS A 317 -23.95 -11.80 50.08
C LYS A 317 -23.35 -12.40 51.33
N ALA A 318 -22.68 -11.54 52.10
CA ALA A 318 -22.78 -11.57 53.56
C ALA A 318 -23.37 -10.25 54.06
N SER A 319 -24.69 -10.21 54.28
CA SER A 319 -25.34 -9.37 55.30
C SER A 319 -26.86 -9.63 55.33
N GLU A 320 -27.34 -10.11 56.49
CA GLU A 320 -28.64 -9.81 57.13
C GLU A 320 -29.92 -10.33 56.41
N THR A 321 -30.92 -10.98 57.01
CA THR A 321 -31.38 -11.11 58.40
C THR A 321 -32.49 -12.17 58.47
N ASP A 322 -32.48 -12.95 59.55
CA ASP A 322 -33.59 -13.38 60.44
C ASP A 322 -34.82 -14.23 60.00
N SER A 323 -34.99 -15.29 60.81
CA SER A 323 -36.22 -15.95 61.29
C SER A 323 -37.21 -16.65 60.33
N CYS A 324 -37.37 -17.98 60.47
CA CYS A 324 -38.51 -18.59 61.19
C CYS A 324 -38.54 -20.13 61.05
N GLN A 325 -38.99 -20.78 62.12
CA GLN A 325 -39.10 -22.22 62.34
C GLN A 325 -40.31 -22.84 61.60
N SER A 326 -40.22 -24.12 61.20
CA SER A 326 -41.16 -25.17 61.66
C SER A 326 -40.82 -26.57 61.13
N GLU A 327 -40.80 -27.48 62.10
CA GLU A 327 -40.73 -28.94 62.20
C GLU A 327 -41.33 -29.84 61.10
N GLY A 328 -40.77 -31.07 60.99
CA GLY A 328 -41.44 -32.24 60.40
C GLY A 328 -40.56 -33.49 60.20
N CYS A 329 -40.57 -34.41 61.19
CA CYS A 329 -40.22 -35.85 61.22
C CYS A 329 -40.20 -36.65 59.88
N ALA A 330 -39.55 -37.81 59.71
CA ALA A 330 -38.66 -38.70 60.48
C ALA A 330 -38.27 -39.91 59.56
N HIS A 331 -37.34 -40.75 60.04
CA HIS A 331 -36.87 -42.08 59.56
C HIS A 331 -35.88 -42.13 58.39
N ASP A 332 -34.85 -42.97 58.35
CA ASP A 332 -34.07 -43.74 59.34
C ASP A 332 -32.93 -44.45 58.55
N LEU A 333 -31.74 -44.59 59.16
CA LEU A 333 -30.72 -45.66 59.01
C LEU A 333 -30.26 -46.06 57.57
N LEU A 334 -28.99 -45.97 57.17
CA LEU A 334 -27.77 -46.55 57.74
C LEU A 334 -26.56 -46.05 56.91
N GLY A 335 -25.43 -45.80 57.57
CA GLY A 335 -24.23 -45.23 56.97
C GLY A 335 -23.52 -46.11 55.92
N LYS A 336 -22.79 -45.43 55.03
CA LYS A 336 -21.54 -45.88 54.40
C LYS A 336 -20.75 -44.65 53.98
N GLU A 337 -19.47 -44.64 54.33
CA GLU A 337 -18.47 -43.68 53.89
C GLU A 337 -18.40 -43.65 52.36
N TRP A 338 -18.51 -42.46 51.75
CA TRP A 338 -18.16 -42.24 50.35
C TRP A 338 -17.03 -41.23 50.32
N GLN A 339 -15.82 -41.74 50.08
CA GLN A 339 -14.68 -40.95 49.63
C GLN A 339 -15.09 -40.19 48.37
N HIS A 340 -15.19 -38.86 48.45
CA HIS A 340 -15.35 -38.01 47.27
C HIS A 340 -14.04 -38.05 46.45
N HIS A 341 -13.97 -38.98 45.49
CA HIS A 341 -13.07 -38.83 44.36
C HIS A 341 -13.52 -37.62 43.53
N LYS A 342 -12.76 -36.51 43.60
CA LYS A 342 -12.90 -35.38 42.66
C LYS A 342 -12.77 -35.94 41.24
N LYS A 343 -13.86 -35.91 40.46
CA LYS A 343 -13.87 -36.35 39.07
C LYS A 343 -13.29 -35.19 38.24
N HIS A 344 -12.08 -35.34 37.71
CA HIS A 344 -11.48 -34.33 36.83
C HIS A 344 -12.28 -34.23 35.52
N LEU A 345 -12.69 -33.02 35.13
CA LEU A 345 -13.59 -32.75 34.00
C LEU A 345 -12.91 -32.83 32.61
N PHE A 346 -11.58 -32.85 32.58
CA PHE A 346 -10.77 -32.93 31.36
C PHE A 346 -9.46 -33.67 31.64
N THR A 347 -8.77 -34.17 30.61
CA THR A 347 -7.48 -34.87 30.75
C THR A 347 -6.37 -34.18 29.97
N PHE A 348 -5.16 -34.12 30.54
CA PHE A 348 -3.97 -33.63 29.84
C PHE A 348 -3.23 -34.73 29.09
N SER A 349 -2.86 -34.43 27.86
CA SER A 349 -2.12 -35.32 26.96
C SER A 349 -0.91 -34.58 26.40
N LEU A 350 0.25 -35.25 26.33
CA LEU A 350 1.43 -34.68 25.70
C LEU A 350 1.37 -34.96 24.21
N VAL A 351 1.51 -33.92 23.39
CA VAL A 351 1.20 -33.98 21.96
C VAL A 351 2.36 -33.49 21.12
N ASN A 352 2.36 -33.86 19.84
CA ASN A 352 3.30 -33.30 18.89
C ASN A 352 3.10 -31.79 18.73
N SER A 353 4.08 -31.11 18.12
CA SER A 353 4.02 -29.67 17.84
C SER A 353 2.78 -29.23 17.06
N TYR A 354 2.12 -30.15 16.35
CA TYR A 354 0.89 -29.95 15.60
C TYR A 354 -0.41 -30.12 16.42
N GLY A 355 -0.32 -30.54 17.68
CA GLY A 355 -1.45 -30.76 18.59
C GLY A 355 -2.27 -32.02 18.32
N THR A 356 -2.12 -32.68 17.18
CA THR A 356 -3.06 -33.72 16.72
C THR A 356 -2.72 -35.13 17.21
N SER A 357 -1.42 -35.45 17.34
CA SER A 357 -0.98 -36.82 17.69
C SER A 357 -0.50 -36.87 19.13
N GLU A 358 -1.08 -37.78 19.89
CA GLU A 358 -0.67 -38.06 21.27
C GLU A 358 0.69 -38.75 21.28
N ILE A 359 1.65 -38.16 21.99
CA ILE A 359 2.99 -38.70 22.20
C ILE A 359 2.99 -39.58 23.45
N ASN A 360 2.34 -39.15 24.53
CA ASN A 360 2.14 -39.90 25.77
C ASN A 360 0.90 -39.39 26.53
N SER A 361 0.08 -40.30 27.06
CA SER A 361 -0.98 -39.96 28.01
C SER A 361 -0.37 -39.72 29.39
N ILE A 362 -0.64 -38.57 30.00
CA ILE A 362 -0.07 -38.25 31.31
C ILE A 362 -0.93 -38.93 32.40
N THR A 363 -0.61 -40.19 32.73
CA THR A 363 -1.44 -41.06 33.60
C THR A 363 -0.83 -41.35 34.97
N THR A 364 -0.16 -40.39 35.61
CA THR A 364 0.37 -40.61 36.97
C THR A 364 0.09 -39.44 37.91
N GLN A 365 -0.88 -39.64 38.80
CA GLN A 365 -1.07 -38.80 40.00
C GLN A 365 0.22 -38.79 40.83
N GLY A 366 0.71 -37.59 41.18
CA GLY A 366 1.80 -37.41 42.15
C GLY A 366 3.26 -37.53 41.67
N LYS A 367 3.55 -37.70 40.38
CA LYS A 367 4.95 -37.69 39.85
C LYS A 367 5.34 -36.34 39.26
N LEU A 368 6.60 -35.92 39.46
CA LEU A 368 7.17 -34.71 38.86
C LEU A 368 7.28 -34.89 37.34
N LEU A 369 6.65 -33.98 36.58
CA LEU A 369 6.65 -34.01 35.12
C LEU A 369 7.95 -33.39 34.60
N LYS A 370 8.83 -34.20 34.02
CA LYS A 370 10.01 -33.70 33.29
C LYS A 370 9.61 -33.24 31.89
N LEU A 371 9.07 -32.03 31.80
CA LEU A 371 8.77 -31.39 30.52
C LEU A 371 10.03 -30.69 29.99
N ASN A 372 10.28 -30.88 28.70
CA ASN A 372 11.27 -30.13 27.92
C ASN A 372 10.71 -28.74 27.57
N SER A 373 11.60 -27.78 27.31
CA SER A 373 11.27 -26.36 27.07
C SER A 373 10.36 -26.09 25.87
N TYR A 374 10.04 -27.13 25.09
CA TYR A 374 9.23 -27.09 23.87
C TYR A 374 8.09 -28.13 23.91
N ALA A 375 7.69 -28.58 25.09
CA ALA A 375 6.59 -29.53 25.23
C ALA A 375 5.26 -28.86 24.87
N THR A 376 4.49 -29.53 24.02
CA THR A 376 3.13 -29.12 23.68
C THR A 376 2.15 -30.01 24.44
N LEU A 377 1.20 -29.38 25.13
CA LEU A 377 0.14 -30.03 25.88
C LEU A 377 -1.18 -29.90 25.14
N ALA A 378 -2.07 -30.88 25.32
CA ALA A 378 -3.45 -30.73 24.93
C ALA A 378 -4.40 -31.11 26.05
N ILE A 379 -5.48 -30.34 26.15
CA ILE A 379 -6.61 -30.57 27.03
C ILE A 379 -7.65 -31.32 26.22
N ASP A 380 -7.87 -32.57 26.56
CA ASP A 380 -8.90 -33.40 25.94
C ASP A 380 -10.20 -33.23 26.72
N LEU A 381 -11.21 -32.65 26.06
CA LEU A 381 -12.55 -32.43 26.59
C LEU A 381 -13.51 -33.50 26.06
N ASP A 382 -14.37 -34.01 26.94
CA ASP A 382 -15.50 -34.86 26.54
C ASP A 382 -16.62 -34.04 25.88
N PRO A 383 -17.36 -34.60 24.89
CA PRO A 383 -18.35 -33.86 24.09
C PRO A 383 -19.45 -33.18 24.92
N ASP A 384 -19.87 -33.82 26.01
CA ASP A 384 -20.90 -33.29 26.92
C ASP A 384 -20.35 -32.16 27.80
N THR A 385 -19.06 -32.21 28.12
CA THR A 385 -18.35 -31.20 28.95
C THR A 385 -18.04 -29.95 28.12
N ARG A 386 -17.74 -30.10 26.82
CA ARG A 386 -17.62 -28.98 25.87
C ARG A 386 -18.91 -28.18 25.75
N LYS A 387 -20.08 -28.84 25.68
CA LYS A 387 -21.38 -28.14 25.57
C LYS A 387 -21.74 -27.32 26.80
N LEU A 388 -21.18 -27.67 27.97
CA LEU A 388 -21.41 -27.01 29.25
C LEU A 388 -20.40 -25.90 29.55
N LEU A 389 -19.14 -26.02 29.07
CA LEU A 389 -18.04 -25.11 29.40
C LEU A 389 -17.56 -24.23 28.23
N PHE A 390 -17.92 -24.56 26.99
CA PHE A 390 -17.38 -23.89 25.79
C PHE A 390 -18.52 -23.32 24.94
N ASP A 391 -18.86 -22.05 25.18
CA ASP A 391 -19.65 -21.28 24.23
C ASP A 391 -18.72 -20.77 23.10
N GLU A 392 -18.98 -21.23 21.88
CA GLU A 392 -18.20 -20.88 20.70
C GLU A 392 -18.36 -19.41 20.30
N GLN A 393 -19.45 -18.75 20.72
CA GLN A 393 -19.67 -17.31 20.54
C GLN A 393 -18.96 -16.48 21.62
N GLU A 394 -18.92 -16.92 22.88
CA GLU A 394 -18.18 -16.19 23.93
C GLU A 394 -16.66 -16.38 23.85
N SER A 395 -16.19 -17.57 23.47
CA SER A 395 -14.74 -17.85 23.29
C SER A 395 -14.10 -17.08 22.12
N GLN A 396 -14.92 -16.45 21.27
CA GLN A 396 -14.48 -15.54 20.20
C GLN A 396 -14.70 -14.06 20.54
N ALA A 397 -15.27 -13.75 21.72
CA ALA A 397 -15.53 -12.38 22.14
C ALA A 397 -14.23 -11.69 22.57
N PHE A 398 -13.98 -10.50 22.02
CA PHE A 398 -12.81 -9.68 22.32
C PHE A 398 -13.24 -8.32 22.87
N GLU A 399 -12.43 -7.78 23.78
CA GLU A 399 -12.59 -6.42 24.28
C GLU A 399 -11.82 -5.44 23.40
N LYS A 400 -12.36 -4.23 23.21
CA LYS A 400 -11.70 -3.17 22.45
C LYS A 400 -11.16 -2.14 23.40
N ASP A 401 -9.86 -1.93 23.38
CA ASP A 401 -9.21 -0.86 24.15
C ASP A 401 -9.62 0.54 23.63
N GLU A 402 -9.44 1.59 24.44
CA GLU A 402 -9.70 2.98 24.03
C GLU A 402 -8.90 3.40 22.78
N SER A 403 -7.73 2.78 22.53
CA SER A 403 -6.96 2.95 21.29
C SER A 403 -7.74 2.54 20.02
N MET A 404 -8.71 1.64 20.15
CA MET A 404 -9.61 1.24 19.06
C MET A 404 -10.72 2.25 18.79
N LEU A 405 -11.07 3.07 19.78
CA LEU A 405 -12.08 4.14 19.70
C LEU A 405 -11.53 5.45 19.12
N GLN A 406 -10.20 5.62 19.10
CA GLN A 406 -9.59 6.72 18.34
C GLN A 406 -10.01 6.59 16.88
N SER A 407 -10.80 7.57 16.41
CA SER A 407 -11.21 7.66 15.00
C SER A 407 -9.98 7.41 14.14
N GLN A 408 -10.07 6.50 13.16
CA GLN A 408 -9.02 6.32 12.17
C GLN A 408 -8.50 7.71 11.80
N LYS A 409 -7.26 8.04 12.19
CA LYS A 409 -6.66 9.34 11.85
C LYS A 409 -6.97 9.55 10.37
N LYS A 410 -7.68 10.66 10.05
CA LYS A 410 -8.07 11.02 8.68
C LYS A 410 -6.94 10.58 7.76
N LYS A 411 -7.24 9.72 6.79
CA LYS A 411 -6.26 9.26 5.79
C LYS A 411 -5.49 10.50 5.36
N THR A 412 -4.19 10.54 5.69
CA THR A 412 -3.29 11.64 5.32
C THR A 412 -3.38 11.84 3.82
N THR A 413 -4.06 12.91 3.41
CA THR A 413 -4.04 13.39 2.03
C THR A 413 -2.76 14.20 1.86
N VAL A 414 -2.16 14.12 0.67
CA VAL A 414 -0.97 14.89 0.30
C VAL A 414 -1.33 15.68 -0.94
N ALA A 415 -0.98 16.96 -1.01
CA ALA A 415 -1.23 17.74 -2.21
C ALA A 415 -0.19 17.37 -3.29
N LEU A 416 -0.58 17.46 -4.56
CA LEU A 416 0.34 17.28 -5.68
C LEU A 416 1.51 18.28 -5.60
N LYS A 417 1.25 19.49 -5.11
CA LYS A 417 2.25 20.54 -4.87
C LYS A 417 3.34 20.05 -3.92
N ASP A 418 2.99 19.45 -2.79
CA ASP A 418 3.95 18.90 -1.82
C ASP A 418 4.86 17.84 -2.47
N CYS A 419 4.33 17.05 -3.40
CA CYS A 419 5.10 16.05 -4.14
C CYS A 419 6.08 16.70 -5.13
N ILE A 420 5.69 17.81 -5.76
CA ILE A 420 6.55 18.60 -6.65
C ILE A 420 7.64 19.30 -5.84
N GLU A 421 7.30 19.89 -4.70
CA GLU A 421 8.27 20.50 -3.80
C GLU A 421 9.30 19.47 -3.37
N LEU A 422 8.86 18.30 -2.91
CA LEU A 422 9.73 17.19 -2.52
C LEU A 422 10.67 16.77 -3.68
N PHE A 423 10.16 16.71 -4.91
CA PHE A 423 10.97 16.44 -6.10
C PHE A 423 12.07 17.50 -6.34
N THR A 424 11.79 18.76 -6.03
CA THR A 424 12.75 19.87 -6.19
C THR A 424 13.67 20.11 -4.99
N THR A 425 13.46 19.38 -3.89
CA THR A 425 14.35 19.46 -2.73
C THR A 425 15.72 18.86 -3.04
N MET A 426 16.75 19.35 -2.35
CA MET A 426 18.10 18.81 -2.46
C MET A 426 18.18 17.46 -1.74
N GLU A 427 18.64 16.44 -2.44
CA GLU A 427 18.87 15.10 -1.90
C GLU A 427 20.36 14.71 -1.97
N THR A 428 20.79 13.78 -1.13
CA THR A 428 22.15 13.20 -1.22
C THR A 428 22.08 11.92 -2.03
N LEU A 429 22.96 11.77 -3.02
CA LEU A 429 23.02 10.57 -3.83
C LEU A 429 23.36 9.32 -3.01
N GLY A 430 22.67 8.22 -3.31
CA GLY A 430 22.88 6.93 -2.65
C GLY A 430 24.26 6.33 -2.98
N GLU A 431 24.67 5.33 -2.19
CA GLU A 431 25.95 4.63 -2.35
C GLU A 431 26.13 3.95 -3.72
N HIS A 432 25.01 3.54 -4.34
CA HIS A 432 24.99 2.81 -5.61
C HIS A 432 24.85 3.70 -6.85
N ASP A 433 24.66 5.02 -6.68
CA ASP A 433 24.60 5.99 -7.78
C ASP A 433 25.44 7.26 -7.50
N PRO A 434 26.76 7.12 -7.25
CA PRO A 434 27.61 8.25 -6.93
C PRO A 434 27.97 9.07 -8.18
N TRP A 435 28.14 10.38 -8.02
CA TRP A 435 28.55 11.28 -9.10
C TRP A 435 30.05 11.31 -9.30
N TYR A 436 30.52 11.19 -10.55
CA TYR A 436 31.93 11.38 -10.87
C TYR A 436 32.33 12.86 -10.83
N CYS A 437 33.11 13.24 -9.81
CA CYS A 437 33.59 14.62 -9.69
C CYS A 437 34.85 14.83 -10.56
N PRO A 438 34.83 15.72 -11.58
CA PRO A 438 35.98 15.95 -12.45
C PRO A 438 37.18 16.60 -11.74
N LYS A 439 36.94 17.36 -10.65
CA LYS A 439 37.99 17.99 -9.84
C LYS A 439 38.68 16.99 -8.91
N CYS A 440 37.92 16.09 -8.28
CA CYS A 440 38.47 15.04 -7.41
C CYS A 440 38.95 13.79 -8.16
N LYS A 441 38.54 13.64 -9.43
CA LYS A 441 38.74 12.44 -10.25
C LYS A 441 38.28 11.14 -9.56
N LYS A 442 37.20 11.22 -8.79
CA LYS A 442 36.63 10.13 -8.00
C LYS A 442 35.11 10.26 -7.94
N HIS A 443 34.42 9.13 -7.87
CA HIS A 443 32.99 9.06 -7.56
C HIS A 443 32.74 9.51 -6.11
N GLN A 444 31.76 10.41 -5.93
CA GLN A 444 31.40 11.01 -4.65
C GLN A 444 29.88 10.96 -4.48
N GLN A 445 29.42 10.81 -3.24
CA GLN A 445 28.02 11.02 -2.89
C GLN A 445 27.72 12.53 -2.88
N ALA A 446 27.55 13.09 -4.07
CA ALA A 446 27.19 14.48 -4.25
C ALA A 446 25.77 14.75 -3.75
N THR A 447 25.49 16.00 -3.37
CA THR A 447 24.11 16.44 -3.27
C THR A 447 23.60 16.82 -4.66
N LYS A 448 22.38 16.41 -4.97
CA LYS A 448 21.70 16.65 -6.25
C LYS A 448 20.41 17.40 -5.97
N LYS A 449 20.13 18.41 -6.79
CA LYS A 449 18.87 19.18 -6.76
C LYS A 449 18.36 19.32 -8.19
N PHE A 450 17.06 19.12 -8.38
CA PHE A 450 16.38 19.41 -9.63
C PHE A 450 15.54 20.67 -9.48
N ASP A 451 15.63 21.57 -10.45
CA ASP A 451 14.73 22.72 -10.59
C ASP A 451 14.05 22.63 -11.97
N LEU A 452 12.76 22.96 -12.06
CA LEU A 452 12.06 22.97 -13.36
C LEU A 452 12.49 24.23 -14.13
N TRP A 453 13.01 24.10 -15.35
CA TRP A 453 13.41 25.24 -16.17
C TRP A 453 12.35 25.61 -17.22
N SER A 454 11.89 24.62 -17.98
CA SER A 454 10.81 24.81 -18.96
C SER A 454 9.91 23.58 -19.00
N LEU A 455 8.61 23.79 -19.15
CA LEU A 455 7.62 22.70 -19.14
C LEU A 455 7.01 22.45 -20.52
N PRO A 456 6.65 21.19 -20.83
CA PRO A 456 6.09 20.80 -22.13
C PRO A 456 4.62 21.20 -22.29
N ARG A 457 4.12 21.15 -23.54
CA ARG A 457 2.70 21.34 -23.83
C ARG A 457 1.82 20.29 -23.15
N ILE A 458 2.28 19.05 -23.10
CA ILE A 458 1.64 17.96 -22.36
C ILE A 458 2.59 17.49 -21.26
N LEU A 459 2.23 17.76 -20.02
CA LEU A 459 2.98 17.36 -18.84
C LEU A 459 2.46 16.01 -18.32
N VAL A 460 3.31 15.00 -18.39
CA VAL A 460 3.03 13.68 -17.81
C VAL A 460 3.63 13.62 -16.41
N VAL A 461 2.79 13.35 -15.40
CA VAL A 461 3.19 13.28 -14.00
C VAL A 461 2.90 11.88 -13.46
N HIS A 462 3.96 11.13 -13.20
CA HIS A 462 3.93 9.83 -12.55
C HIS A 462 4.10 9.98 -11.03
N LEU A 463 3.19 9.37 -10.26
CA LEU A 463 3.28 9.29 -8.81
C LEU A 463 4.02 8.01 -8.42
N LYS A 464 5.22 8.13 -7.83
CA LYS A 464 6.09 6.99 -7.47
C LYS A 464 5.50 6.18 -6.29
N ARG A 465 4.45 5.43 -6.56
CA ARG A 465 3.72 4.63 -5.56
C ARG A 465 4.42 3.32 -5.21
N PHE A 466 5.13 2.73 -6.16
CA PHE A 466 5.81 1.46 -5.94
C PHE A 466 7.19 1.67 -5.33
N SER A 467 7.44 0.97 -4.22
CA SER A 467 8.75 0.90 -3.60
C SER A 467 9.25 -0.55 -3.64
N TYR A 468 10.49 -0.71 -4.12
CA TYR A 468 11.16 -2.00 -4.23
C TYR A 468 12.20 -2.09 -3.10
N SER A 469 11.89 -2.88 -2.08
CA SER A 469 12.90 -3.37 -1.13
C SER A 469 13.32 -4.79 -1.53
N ARG A 470 14.50 -5.24 -1.09
CA ARG A 470 15.02 -6.60 -1.37
C ARG A 470 14.06 -7.72 -0.93
N TYR A 471 13.21 -7.44 0.04
CA TYR A 471 12.34 -8.43 0.69
C TYR A 471 10.84 -8.14 0.52
N TRP A 472 10.45 -6.94 0.10
CA TRP A 472 9.05 -6.55 -0.07
C TRP A 472 8.86 -5.54 -1.19
N ARG A 473 7.72 -5.69 -1.85
CA ARG A 473 7.17 -4.79 -2.86
C ARG A 473 5.96 -4.12 -2.25
N ASP A 474 6.05 -2.83 -1.99
CA ASP A 474 4.95 -2.09 -1.38
C ASP A 474 4.37 -1.05 -2.35
N LYS A 475 3.10 -0.73 -2.15
CA LYS A 475 2.38 0.30 -2.89
C LYS A 475 1.85 1.35 -1.91
N LEU A 476 2.29 2.58 -2.09
CA LEU A 476 1.79 3.72 -1.35
C LEU A 476 0.35 4.03 -1.78
N ASP A 477 -0.59 3.75 -0.87
CA ASP A 477 -2.03 3.98 -1.03
C ASP A 477 -2.47 5.40 -0.59
N THR A 478 -1.52 6.32 -0.42
CA THR A 478 -1.73 7.72 -0.06
C THR A 478 -2.63 8.40 -1.11
N VAL A 479 -3.69 9.07 -0.66
CA VAL A 479 -4.51 9.90 -1.56
C VAL A 479 -3.71 11.15 -1.89
N VAL A 480 -3.41 11.33 -3.17
CA VAL A 480 -2.76 12.55 -3.66
C VAL A 480 -3.86 13.43 -4.23
N GLU A 481 -4.06 14.60 -3.65
CA GLU A 481 -5.00 15.59 -4.16
C GLU A 481 -4.35 16.36 -5.30
N PHE A 482 -4.92 16.25 -6.50
CA PHE A 482 -4.45 16.93 -7.69
C PHE A 482 -5.60 17.69 -8.36
N PRO A 483 -5.36 18.91 -8.85
CA PRO A 483 -6.39 19.74 -9.46
C PRO A 483 -6.78 19.22 -10.85
N ILE A 484 -8.08 19.13 -11.14
CA ILE A 484 -8.57 18.74 -12.48
C ILE A 484 -8.39 19.88 -13.49
N ARG A 485 -8.43 21.13 -13.00
CA ARG A 485 -8.28 22.35 -13.79
C ARG A 485 -7.37 23.34 -13.08
N ASP A 486 -6.76 24.25 -13.84
CA ASP A 486 -6.01 25.38 -13.29
C ASP A 486 -4.82 24.97 -12.41
N LEU A 487 -4.11 23.88 -12.76
CA LEU A 487 -2.84 23.55 -12.13
C LEU A 487 -1.80 24.60 -12.51
N SER A 488 -1.51 25.52 -11.59
CA SER A 488 -0.39 26.46 -11.74
C SER A 488 0.92 25.76 -11.41
N MET A 489 1.81 25.69 -12.40
CA MET A 489 3.17 25.18 -12.24
C MET A 489 4.21 26.32 -12.20
N SER A 490 3.79 27.55 -12.45
CA SER A 490 4.68 28.72 -12.57
C SER A 490 5.55 28.94 -11.32
N GLU A 491 5.03 28.60 -10.13
CA GLU A 491 5.76 28.73 -8.86
C GLU A 491 6.95 27.78 -8.72
N PHE A 492 6.95 26.67 -9.46
CA PHE A 492 8.01 25.66 -9.44
C PHE A 492 9.04 25.85 -10.57
N VAL A 493 8.78 26.78 -11.50
CA VAL A 493 9.66 27.07 -12.63
C VAL A 493 10.65 28.17 -12.25
N CYS A 494 11.95 27.88 -12.41
CA CYS A 494 13.02 28.78 -11.99
C CYS A 494 13.48 29.78 -13.06
N ASP A 495 12.98 29.69 -14.30
CA ASP A 495 13.25 30.69 -15.34
C ASP A 495 12.42 31.97 -15.10
N PRO A 496 13.06 33.11 -14.78
CA PRO A 496 12.35 34.35 -14.49
C PRO A 496 11.66 34.96 -15.73
N ALA A 497 12.03 34.54 -16.94
CA ALA A 497 11.44 35.03 -18.19
C ALA A 497 10.30 34.13 -18.72
N ALA A 498 9.96 33.06 -17.99
CA ALA A 498 8.93 32.13 -18.43
C ALA A 498 7.51 32.72 -18.37
N ASP A 499 6.71 32.39 -19.37
CA ASP A 499 5.27 32.64 -19.36
C ASP A 499 4.58 31.82 -18.27
N PRO A 500 3.38 32.24 -17.80
CA PRO A 500 2.60 31.47 -16.85
C PRO A 500 2.27 30.07 -17.37
N TYR A 501 2.58 29.06 -16.56
CA TYR A 501 2.29 27.66 -16.82
C TYR A 501 1.02 27.23 -16.07
N VAL A 502 -0.10 27.22 -16.78
CA VAL A 502 -1.39 26.74 -16.26
C VAL A 502 -1.81 25.51 -17.06
N TYR A 503 -2.16 24.43 -16.35
CA TYR A 503 -2.52 23.15 -16.95
C TYR A 503 -3.91 22.65 -16.55
N ASP A 504 -4.57 21.94 -17.46
CA ASP A 504 -5.79 21.18 -17.19
C ASP A 504 -5.55 19.69 -17.38
N LEU A 505 -6.16 18.86 -16.52
CA LEU A 505 -6.06 17.42 -16.59
C LEU A 505 -6.86 16.89 -17.80
N ILE A 506 -6.23 16.00 -18.58
CA ILE A 506 -6.85 15.37 -19.77
C ILE A 506 -6.98 13.86 -19.64
N ALA A 507 -6.12 13.20 -18.87
CA ALA A 507 -6.21 11.77 -18.62
C ALA A 507 -5.53 11.34 -17.30
N VAL A 508 -5.96 10.21 -16.76
CA VAL A 508 -5.40 9.56 -15.58
C VAL A 508 -5.29 8.06 -15.82
N SER A 509 -4.10 7.51 -15.67
CA SER A 509 -3.87 6.07 -15.53
C SER A 509 -4.09 5.70 -14.07
N ASN A 510 -5.02 4.79 -13.80
CA ASN A 510 -5.31 4.28 -12.47
C ASN A 510 -4.70 2.89 -12.27
N HIS A 511 -4.32 2.57 -11.04
CA HIS A 511 -3.93 1.23 -10.62
C HIS A 511 -4.65 0.79 -9.35
N TYR A 512 -5.33 -0.35 -9.41
CA TYR A 512 -5.97 -1.02 -8.27
C TYR A 512 -5.19 -2.28 -7.91
N GLY A 513 -5.19 -2.66 -6.62
CA GLY A 513 -4.43 -3.84 -6.16
C GLY A 513 -2.94 -3.58 -5.94
N ALA A 514 -2.20 -4.66 -5.70
CA ALA A 514 -0.78 -4.68 -5.36
C ALA A 514 0.09 -5.01 -6.58
N MET A 515 1.41 -4.85 -6.48
CA MET A 515 2.34 -4.95 -7.62
C MET A 515 2.43 -6.36 -8.26
N GLY A 516 1.98 -7.41 -7.56
CA GLY A 516 1.92 -8.79 -8.11
C GLY A 516 0.54 -9.20 -8.65
N VAL A 517 -0.51 -8.51 -8.23
CA VAL A 517 -1.91 -8.70 -8.62
C VAL A 517 -2.63 -7.35 -8.51
N GLY A 518 -2.92 -6.76 -9.65
CA GLY A 518 -3.51 -5.44 -9.80
C GLY A 518 -4.18 -5.25 -11.15
N HIS A 519 -4.85 -4.12 -11.32
CA HIS A 519 -5.63 -3.82 -12.51
C HIS A 519 -5.46 -2.36 -12.89
N TYR A 520 -5.22 -2.11 -14.17
CA TYR A 520 -5.02 -0.76 -14.69
C TYR A 520 -6.21 -0.32 -15.53
N THR A 521 -6.78 0.83 -15.17
CA THR A 521 -7.85 1.47 -15.95
C THR A 521 -7.46 2.91 -16.26
N ALA A 522 -8.27 3.64 -17.03
CA ALA A 522 -8.00 5.04 -17.31
C ALA A 522 -9.25 5.92 -17.22
N TYR A 523 -9.10 7.13 -16.70
CA TYR A 523 -10.02 8.22 -16.99
C TYR A 523 -9.44 9.06 -18.12
N ALA A 524 -10.26 9.49 -19.06
CA ALA A 524 -9.83 10.48 -20.04
C ALA A 524 -10.98 11.39 -20.47
N LYS A 525 -10.62 12.63 -20.79
CA LYS A 525 -11.53 13.64 -21.30
C LYS A 525 -11.57 13.56 -22.82
N ASN A 526 -12.72 13.27 -23.39
CA ASN A 526 -12.87 13.20 -24.84
C ASN A 526 -12.78 14.60 -25.43
N LYS A 527 -11.84 14.82 -26.36
CA LYS A 527 -11.58 16.13 -26.96
C LYS A 527 -12.73 16.71 -27.78
N VAL A 528 -13.64 15.88 -28.28
CA VAL A 528 -14.73 16.31 -29.19
C VAL A 528 -15.92 16.85 -28.40
N ASN A 529 -16.32 16.17 -27.32
CA ASN A 529 -17.49 16.55 -26.54
C ASN A 529 -17.16 17.13 -25.15
N GLY A 530 -15.89 17.12 -24.75
CA GLY A 530 -15.43 17.66 -23.47
C GLY A 530 -15.84 16.87 -22.23
N LYS A 531 -16.43 15.68 -22.37
CA LYS A 531 -16.90 14.84 -21.25
C LYS A 531 -15.82 13.84 -20.82
N TRP A 532 -15.88 13.46 -19.55
CA TRP A 532 -15.02 12.44 -18.97
C TRP A 532 -15.60 11.03 -19.17
N TYR A 533 -14.71 10.09 -19.47
CA TYR A 533 -15.04 8.67 -19.62
C TYR A 533 -14.08 7.82 -18.81
N TYR A 534 -14.58 6.70 -18.31
CA TYR A 534 -13.82 5.64 -17.66
C TYR A 534 -13.65 4.46 -18.62
N PHE A 535 -12.39 4.10 -18.85
CA PHE A 535 -11.96 3.02 -19.74
C PHE A 535 -11.42 1.86 -18.91
N ASP A 536 -12.17 0.78 -18.89
CA ASP A 536 -11.82 -0.47 -18.23
C ASP A 536 -11.73 -1.59 -19.28
N ASP A 537 -10.53 -1.73 -19.84
CA ASP A 537 -10.23 -2.58 -20.99
C ASP A 537 -11.18 -2.37 -22.18
N SER A 538 -12.14 -3.27 -22.39
CA SER A 538 -13.12 -3.20 -23.48
C SER A 538 -14.38 -2.41 -23.12
N SER A 539 -14.56 -2.07 -21.84
CA SER A 539 -15.71 -1.32 -21.33
C SER A 539 -15.41 0.17 -21.29
N VAL A 540 -16.35 0.97 -21.79
CA VAL A 540 -16.30 2.43 -21.74
C VAL A 540 -17.58 2.94 -21.11
N SER A 541 -17.45 3.76 -20.07
CA SER A 541 -18.58 4.35 -19.34
C SER A 541 -18.37 5.84 -19.12
N VAL A 542 -19.45 6.61 -18.96
CA VAL A 542 -19.36 8.04 -18.65
C VAL A 542 -18.88 8.20 -17.20
N ALA A 543 -18.01 9.16 -16.95
CA ALA A 543 -17.48 9.48 -15.64
C ALA A 543 -17.73 10.96 -15.29
N SER A 544 -17.80 11.24 -13.99
CA SER A 544 -17.87 12.61 -13.46
C SER A 544 -16.55 13.02 -12.82
N GLU A 545 -16.29 14.33 -12.75
CA GLU A 545 -15.01 14.87 -12.26
C GLU A 545 -14.73 14.49 -10.79
N ASP A 546 -15.78 14.32 -9.96
CA ASP A 546 -15.68 13.89 -8.56
C ASP A 546 -15.11 12.46 -8.38
N GLN A 547 -15.15 11.63 -9.43
CA GLN A 547 -14.66 10.25 -9.39
C GLN A 547 -13.17 10.11 -9.73
N ILE A 548 -12.54 11.18 -10.21
CA ILE A 548 -11.19 11.13 -10.79
C ILE A 548 -10.11 11.13 -9.70
N VAL A 549 -10.26 12.01 -8.69
CA VAL A 549 -9.25 12.19 -7.63
C VAL A 549 -9.40 11.08 -6.58
N THR A 550 -8.64 10.01 -6.77
CA THR A 550 -8.66 8.85 -5.87
C THR A 550 -7.25 8.33 -5.58
N LYS A 551 -7.10 7.47 -4.57
CA LYS A 551 -5.83 6.76 -4.30
C LYS A 551 -5.36 5.85 -5.45
N ALA A 552 -6.25 5.54 -6.40
CA ALA A 552 -5.91 4.71 -7.55
C ALA A 552 -5.11 5.47 -8.61
N ALA A 553 -5.18 6.81 -8.63
CA ALA A 553 -4.47 7.63 -9.60
C ALA A 553 -2.96 7.38 -9.54
N TYR A 554 -2.36 7.04 -10.68
CA TYR A 554 -0.97 6.59 -10.78
C TYR A 554 -0.14 7.44 -11.75
N VAL A 555 -0.66 7.72 -12.95
CA VAL A 555 -0.05 8.66 -13.91
C VAL A 555 -1.09 9.69 -14.35
N LEU A 556 -0.75 10.96 -14.28
CA LEU A 556 -1.60 12.10 -14.62
C LEU A 556 -1.10 12.73 -15.93
N PHE A 557 -2.01 13.07 -16.83
CA PHE A 557 -1.70 13.78 -18.07
C PHE A 557 -2.35 15.16 -18.03
N TYR A 558 -1.52 16.19 -18.12
CA TYR A 558 -1.91 17.59 -18.07
C TYR A 558 -1.62 18.27 -19.39
N GLN A 559 -2.54 19.10 -19.88
CA GLN A 559 -2.37 19.93 -21.07
C GLN A 559 -2.25 21.40 -20.68
N GLN A 560 -1.21 22.07 -21.19
CA GLN A 560 -1.01 23.50 -20.98
C GLN A 560 -2.11 24.29 -21.68
N ARG A 561 -2.65 25.32 -21.02
CA ARG A 561 -3.53 26.29 -21.65
C ARG A 561 -2.73 27.21 -22.56
N ASP A 562 -3.23 27.42 -23.78
CA ASP A 562 -2.63 28.39 -24.69
C ASP A 562 -2.85 29.81 -24.13
N SER A 563 -1.77 30.56 -23.90
CA SER A 563 -1.78 31.92 -23.35
C SER A 563 -2.52 32.96 -24.21
N LYS A 564 -2.96 32.58 -25.43
CA LYS A 564 -3.76 33.43 -26.34
C LYS A 564 -5.25 33.54 -25.99
N GLN A 565 -5.75 32.79 -25.01
CA GLN A 565 -7.15 32.91 -24.57
C GLN A 565 -7.38 33.95 -23.44
N HIS A 566 -6.34 34.64 -22.97
CA HIS A 566 -6.43 35.62 -21.88
C HIS A 566 -6.88 37.05 -22.28
N VAL A 567 -7.38 37.26 -23.51
CA VAL A 567 -7.98 38.54 -23.92
C VAL A 567 -9.39 38.33 -24.45
N ALA A 568 -10.32 38.04 -23.54
CA ALA A 568 -11.71 38.44 -23.72
C ALA A 568 -12.13 39.19 -22.44
N PRO A 569 -12.24 40.52 -22.48
CA PRO A 569 -12.90 41.25 -21.40
C PRO A 569 -14.36 40.80 -21.41
N SER A 570 -14.81 40.22 -20.29
CA SER A 570 -16.23 40.10 -19.99
C SER A 570 -16.86 41.49 -20.06
N LEU A 571 -17.73 41.71 -21.05
CA LEU A 571 -18.62 42.87 -21.09
C LEU A 571 -19.47 42.87 -19.79
N PRO A 572 -19.66 44.01 -19.10
CA PRO A 572 -20.56 44.08 -17.97
C PRO A 572 -22.00 43.86 -18.45
N ALA A 573 -22.76 43.10 -17.66
CA ALA A 573 -24.18 42.87 -17.86
C ALA A 573 -24.94 44.20 -17.94
N GLU A 574 -25.72 44.38 -19.01
CA GLU A 574 -26.69 45.45 -19.12
C GLU A 574 -27.74 45.30 -18.02
N SER A 575 -27.95 46.40 -17.29
CA SER A 575 -28.92 46.55 -16.22
C SER A 575 -30.35 46.43 -16.74
N GLU A 576 -31.16 45.63 -16.04
CA GLU A 576 -32.62 45.57 -16.17
C GLU A 576 -33.25 46.96 -16.06
N LEU A 577 -33.91 47.39 -17.13
CA LEU A 577 -34.89 48.48 -17.09
C LEU A 577 -36.26 47.88 -16.79
N ALA A 578 -36.75 48.21 -15.60
CA ALA A 578 -38.11 47.93 -15.16
C ALA A 578 -39.13 48.63 -16.07
N LEU A 579 -40.10 47.84 -16.56
CA LEU A 579 -41.34 48.34 -17.14
C LEU A 579 -42.26 48.77 -15.98
N GLU A 580 -42.38 50.08 -15.77
CA GLU A 580 -43.52 50.64 -15.03
C GLU A 580 -44.64 50.96 -16.02
N GLU A 581 -45.77 50.30 -15.83
CA GLU A 581 -47.07 50.71 -16.36
C GLU A 581 -47.46 52.06 -15.78
N CYS A 582 -47.85 53.01 -16.64
CA CYS A 582 -48.67 54.15 -16.26
C CYS A 582 -49.76 54.32 -17.31
N ASP A 583 -50.97 53.98 -16.90
CA ASP A 583 -52.24 54.33 -17.51
C ASP A 583 -52.37 55.84 -17.77
N GLY A 584 -53.17 56.19 -18.79
CA GLY A 584 -54.12 57.29 -18.65
C GLY A 584 -53.91 58.54 -19.51
N MET A 585 -54.70 58.57 -20.60
CA MET A 585 -55.62 59.65 -20.98
C MET A 585 -55.12 61.02 -21.51
N ASP A 586 -55.81 61.37 -22.61
CA ASP A 586 -56.33 62.68 -23.02
C ASP A 586 -55.60 63.57 -24.05
N THR A 587 -56.27 63.63 -25.22
CA THR A 587 -56.61 64.81 -26.06
C THR A 587 -55.48 65.77 -26.46
N ASN A 588 -55.18 65.90 -27.75
CA ASN A 588 -55.92 66.70 -28.74
C ASN A 588 -55.31 66.49 -30.15
#